data_AF-A0A7Y7HUK5-F1
#
_entry.id   AF-A0A7Y7HUK5-F1
#
_cell.length_a   1.000
_cell.length_b   1.000
_cell.length_c   1.000
_cell.angle_alpha   90.00
_cell.angle_beta   90.00
_cell.angle_gamma   90.00
#
_symmetry.space_group_name_H-M   'P 1'
#
loop_
_entity.id
_entity.type
_entity.pdbx_description
1 polymer ?
#
loop_
_entity_poly.entity_id
_entity_poly.type
_entity_poly.pdbx_seq_one_letter_code
_entity_poly.pdbx_strand_id
1 'polypeptide(L)'
;MKNSYLQFRLRLARHALLQFARSLQSSLEYILLGFGPVLVGLLAVIALPGMFAATRPWPEALALFAGQTVLASLPVWLLRKRLHPAAVLAWSRPLPISTRGKWGADAAVAGMIVGPLSAAYAVSGAIWLYQWPDWLRPVAAQAVMLTIASLLLAWLLSTLTLALRARPPAAHKPSAHRHAPRAYVPAGVRRGGLALPYYWRQLFWLPFWRAENVVGIQQTLLLGGALASVAVWLWHPPVVPAALWGACAALFTMLLTDRGDKAVAEQIALLRPVAAQWPLRADHLYRLAIGFTLLPGLCVLGWFALLTLGRAAEGYSHIVATVWLCFAAVAQLAVVALRRLSVRGRVGLVLGAIVILTAIGSELWN
;
A
#
# COMPACT_ATOMS: atom_id res chain seq x y z
N MET A 1 15.36 -36.26 -9.61
CA MET A 1 15.36 -34.78 -9.71
C MET A 1 14.04 -34.09 -9.26
N LYS A 2 13.02 -34.79 -8.73
CA LYS A 2 11.65 -34.23 -8.59
C LYS A 2 11.43 -33.19 -7.46
N ASN A 3 12.40 -32.93 -6.56
CA ASN A 3 12.20 -32.02 -5.41
C ASN A 3 13.18 -30.84 -5.29
N SER A 4 14.22 -30.74 -6.14
CA SER A 4 15.24 -29.70 -5.99
C SER A 4 14.68 -28.29 -6.24
N TYR A 5 13.78 -28.14 -7.23
CA TYR A 5 13.14 -26.86 -7.51
C TYR A 5 12.19 -26.40 -6.39
N LEU A 6 11.40 -27.32 -5.84
CA LEU A 6 10.53 -27.05 -4.69
C LEU A 6 11.34 -26.56 -3.49
N GLN A 7 12.40 -27.29 -3.13
CA GLN A 7 13.27 -26.91 -2.02
C GLN A 7 13.94 -25.55 -2.25
N PHE A 8 14.40 -25.28 -3.46
CA PHE A 8 14.94 -23.97 -3.84
C PHE A 8 13.92 -22.84 -3.61
N ARG A 9 12.67 -23.01 -4.09
CA ARG A 9 11.59 -22.03 -3.94
C ARG A 9 11.23 -21.80 -2.47
N LEU A 10 11.15 -22.85 -1.66
CA LEU A 10 10.88 -22.75 -0.23
C LEU A 10 12.01 -22.05 0.53
N ARG A 11 13.28 -22.35 0.21
CA ARG A 11 14.43 -21.65 0.83
C ARG A 11 14.44 -20.17 0.48
N LEU A 12 14.19 -19.81 -0.78
CA LEU A 12 14.09 -18.43 -1.22
C LEU A 12 12.96 -17.69 -0.49
N ALA A 13 11.78 -18.31 -0.39
CA ALA A 13 10.64 -17.74 0.34
C ALA A 13 10.97 -17.54 1.82
N ARG A 14 11.60 -18.52 2.48
CA ARG A 14 12.06 -18.40 3.87
C ARG A 14 13.02 -17.24 4.06
N HIS A 15 14.00 -17.07 3.17
CA HIS A 15 14.96 -15.96 3.25
C HIS A 15 14.26 -14.61 3.09
N ALA A 16 13.33 -14.50 2.14
CA ALA A 16 12.53 -13.29 1.95
C ALA A 16 11.67 -12.96 3.19
N LEU A 17 11.07 -13.97 3.82
CA LEU A 17 10.28 -13.81 5.05
C LEU A 17 11.14 -13.40 6.25
N LEU A 18 12.32 -14.00 6.42
CA LEU A 18 13.25 -13.63 7.50
C LEU A 18 13.76 -12.20 7.34
N GLN A 19 14.09 -11.79 6.11
CA GLN A 19 14.48 -10.41 5.83
C GLN A 19 13.33 -9.44 6.09
N PHE A 20 12.09 -9.84 5.75
CA PHE A 20 10.90 -9.05 6.06
C PHE A 20 10.66 -8.94 7.58
N ALA A 21 10.75 -10.05 8.31
CA ALA A 21 10.61 -10.06 9.77
C ALA A 21 11.65 -9.16 10.45
N ARG A 22 12.92 -9.20 10.00
CA ARG A 22 13.97 -8.29 10.49
C ARG A 22 13.64 -6.82 10.20
N SER A 23 13.09 -6.52 9.02
CA SER A 23 12.66 -5.15 8.72
C SER A 23 11.51 -4.68 9.61
N LEU A 24 10.60 -5.60 9.96
CA LEU A 24 9.48 -5.30 10.85
C LEU A 24 9.89 -5.13 12.30
N GLN A 25 10.89 -5.85 12.79
CA GLN A 25 11.32 -5.81 14.20
C GLN A 25 11.54 -4.37 14.69
N SER A 26 12.20 -3.53 13.87
CA SER A 26 12.44 -2.12 14.21
C SER A 26 11.18 -1.24 14.26
N SER A 27 10.14 -1.60 13.52
CA SER A 27 8.85 -0.89 13.50
C SER A 27 7.84 -1.46 14.50
N LEU A 28 7.99 -2.74 14.84
CA LEU A 28 7.04 -3.50 15.64
C LEU A 28 7.09 -3.06 17.10
N GLU A 29 8.24 -2.61 17.62
CA GLU A 29 8.34 -1.97 18.93
C GLU A 29 7.41 -0.75 19.04
N TYR A 30 7.47 0.17 18.07
CA TYR A 30 6.61 1.37 18.06
C TYR A 30 5.14 1.04 17.88
N ILE A 31 4.83 0.07 17.01
CA ILE A 31 3.44 -0.32 16.75
C ILE A 31 2.87 -1.06 17.97
N LEU A 32 3.62 -1.96 18.62
CA LEU A 32 3.14 -2.65 19.82
C LEU A 32 2.96 -1.70 21.00
N LEU A 33 3.90 -0.76 21.22
CA LEU A 33 3.80 0.21 22.31
C LEU A 33 2.63 1.17 22.12
N GLY A 34 2.39 1.67 20.90
CA GLY A 34 1.32 2.63 20.63
C GLY A 34 -0.04 2.00 20.30
N PHE A 35 -0.05 0.82 19.66
CA PHE A 35 -1.24 0.20 19.06
C PHE A 35 -1.42 -1.27 19.47
N GLY A 36 -0.71 -1.76 20.49
CA GLY A 36 -0.85 -3.14 20.98
C GLY A 36 -2.31 -3.57 21.23
N PRO A 37 -3.11 -2.80 21.99
CA PRO A 37 -4.52 -3.12 22.20
C PRO A 37 -5.32 -3.16 20.89
N VAL A 38 -5.04 -2.24 19.96
CA VAL A 38 -5.69 -2.20 18.64
C VAL A 38 -5.32 -3.44 17.82
N LEU A 39 -4.07 -3.88 17.85
CA LEU A 39 -3.63 -5.10 17.18
C LEU A 39 -4.30 -6.36 17.74
N VAL A 40 -4.48 -6.44 19.06
CA VAL A 40 -5.23 -7.54 19.69
C VAL A 40 -6.69 -7.51 19.26
N GLY A 41 -7.32 -6.34 19.26
CA GLY A 41 -8.69 -6.16 18.75
C GLY A 41 -8.83 -6.55 17.28
N LEU A 42 -7.90 -6.11 16.42
CA LEU A 42 -7.87 -6.47 15.01
C LEU A 42 -7.70 -7.98 14.81
N LEU A 43 -6.85 -8.62 15.62
CA LEU A 43 -6.69 -10.07 15.58
C LEU A 43 -7.97 -10.78 16.02
N ALA A 44 -8.67 -10.29 17.03
CA ALA A 44 -9.97 -10.84 17.44
C ALA A 44 -11.03 -10.68 16.36
N VAL A 45 -11.02 -9.59 15.58
CA VAL A 45 -12.04 -9.26 14.58
C VAL A 45 -11.70 -9.81 13.18
N ILE A 46 -10.49 -10.32 12.94
CA ILE A 46 -10.05 -10.69 11.57
C ILE A 46 -10.93 -11.76 10.90
N ALA A 47 -11.48 -12.71 11.65
CA ALA A 47 -12.39 -13.73 11.11
C ALA A 47 -13.87 -13.28 11.07
N LEU A 48 -14.20 -12.17 11.72
CA LEU A 48 -15.58 -11.68 11.86
C LEU A 48 -16.28 -11.49 10.51
N PRO A 49 -15.68 -10.86 9.46
CA PRO A 49 -16.39 -10.65 8.20
C PRO A 49 -16.89 -11.95 7.56
N GLY A 50 -16.09 -13.01 7.61
CA GLY A 50 -16.41 -14.32 7.03
C GLY A 50 -17.45 -15.08 7.85
N MET A 51 -17.39 -14.96 9.18
CA MET A 51 -18.42 -15.52 10.04
C MET A 51 -19.75 -14.78 9.91
N PHE A 52 -19.68 -13.45 9.76
CA PHE A 52 -20.85 -12.59 9.62
C PHE A 52 -21.51 -12.70 8.24
N ALA A 53 -20.75 -13.04 7.20
CA ALA A 53 -21.28 -13.27 5.85
C ALA A 53 -22.44 -14.28 5.83
N ALA A 54 -22.43 -15.29 6.73
CA ALA A 54 -23.51 -16.27 6.84
C ALA A 54 -24.86 -15.67 7.28
N THR A 55 -24.86 -14.50 7.93
CA THR A 55 -26.08 -13.83 8.43
C THR A 55 -26.66 -12.83 7.44
N ARG A 56 -25.96 -12.54 6.34
CA ARG A 56 -26.29 -11.45 5.42
C ARG A 56 -26.98 -11.93 4.15
N PRO A 57 -27.79 -11.08 3.50
CA PRO A 57 -28.39 -11.42 2.21
C PRO A 57 -27.29 -11.67 1.17
N TRP A 58 -27.61 -12.46 0.15
CA TRP A 58 -26.67 -12.98 -0.85
C TRP A 58 -25.66 -11.97 -1.43
N PRO A 59 -26.03 -10.73 -1.83
CA PRO A 59 -25.04 -9.78 -2.37
C PRO A 59 -24.03 -9.32 -1.31
N GLU A 60 -24.48 -9.06 -0.09
CA GLU A 60 -23.62 -8.63 1.02
C GLU A 60 -22.72 -9.78 1.49
N ALA A 61 -23.27 -10.99 1.58
CA ALA A 61 -22.52 -12.19 1.92
C ALA A 61 -21.39 -12.46 0.92
N LEU A 62 -21.67 -12.36 -0.38
CA LEU A 62 -20.67 -12.49 -1.44
C LEU A 62 -19.60 -11.39 -1.36
N ALA A 63 -20.00 -10.15 -1.10
CA ALA A 63 -19.06 -9.04 -0.97
C ALA A 63 -18.11 -9.22 0.22
N LEU A 64 -18.64 -9.65 1.38
CA LEU A 64 -17.83 -9.95 2.57
C LEU A 64 -16.89 -11.12 2.32
N PHE A 65 -17.38 -12.20 1.70
CA PHE A 65 -16.60 -13.38 1.36
C PHE A 65 -15.46 -13.07 0.37
N ALA A 66 -15.77 -12.34 -0.71
CA ALA A 66 -14.79 -11.92 -1.70
C ALA A 66 -13.78 -10.92 -1.11
N GLY A 67 -14.25 -9.95 -0.32
CA GLY A 67 -13.42 -8.99 0.38
C GLY A 67 -12.42 -9.68 1.31
N GLN A 68 -12.89 -10.62 2.13
CA GLN A 68 -12.02 -11.41 3.00
C GLN A 68 -11.00 -12.24 2.23
N THR A 69 -11.41 -12.87 1.13
CA THR A 69 -10.51 -13.62 0.25
C THR A 69 -9.39 -12.74 -0.30
N VAL A 70 -9.74 -11.55 -0.80
CA VAL A 70 -8.76 -10.58 -1.33
C VAL A 70 -7.82 -10.10 -0.22
N LEU A 71 -8.36 -9.72 0.95
CA LEU A 71 -7.57 -9.29 2.10
C LEU A 71 -6.60 -10.39 2.57
N ALA A 72 -7.05 -11.64 2.64
CA ALA A 72 -6.20 -12.75 3.04
C ALA A 72 -5.11 -13.09 1.99
N SER A 73 -5.35 -12.81 0.71
CA SER A 73 -4.34 -12.97 -0.35
C SER A 73 -3.34 -11.81 -0.46
N LEU A 74 -3.67 -10.66 0.16
CA LEU A 74 -2.91 -9.42 0.06
C LEU A 74 -1.43 -9.55 0.46
N PRO A 75 -1.05 -10.27 1.53
CA PRO A 75 0.35 -10.42 1.91
C PRO A 75 1.19 -11.09 0.81
N VAL A 76 0.66 -12.13 0.16
CA VAL A 76 1.35 -12.81 -0.95
C VAL A 76 1.48 -11.87 -2.14
N TRP A 77 0.40 -11.16 -2.47
CA TRP A 77 0.45 -10.18 -3.56
C TRP A 77 1.46 -9.07 -3.29
N LEU A 78 1.57 -8.55 -2.06
CA LEU A 78 2.54 -7.52 -1.70
C LEU A 78 3.98 -8.05 -1.71
N LEU A 79 4.20 -9.26 -1.18
CA LEU A 79 5.52 -9.88 -1.08
C LEU A 79 5.97 -10.58 -2.37
N ARG A 80 5.12 -10.69 -3.39
CA ARG A 80 5.41 -11.41 -4.65
C ARG A 80 6.78 -11.08 -5.26
N LYS A 81 7.23 -9.82 -5.14
CA LYS A 81 8.53 -9.37 -5.65
C LYS A 81 9.72 -9.92 -4.87
N ARG A 82 9.56 -10.06 -3.56
CA ARG A 82 10.58 -10.63 -2.67
C ARG A 82 10.57 -12.16 -2.76
N LEU A 83 9.40 -12.77 -2.89
CA LEU A 83 9.22 -14.23 -2.99
C LEU A 83 9.67 -14.79 -4.34
N HIS A 84 9.60 -14.00 -5.40
CA HIS A 84 10.07 -14.42 -6.72
C HIS A 84 10.74 -13.25 -7.48
N PRO A 85 12.00 -12.92 -7.16
CA PRO A 85 12.72 -11.80 -7.77
C PRO A 85 12.85 -11.94 -9.30
N ALA A 86 12.92 -10.82 -10.02
CA ALA A 86 12.97 -10.82 -11.48
C ALA A 86 14.20 -11.55 -12.05
N ALA A 87 15.36 -11.43 -11.39
CA ALA A 87 16.58 -12.15 -11.76
C ALA A 87 16.40 -13.68 -11.65
N VAL A 88 15.78 -14.15 -10.56
CA VAL A 88 15.47 -15.57 -10.36
C VAL A 88 14.46 -16.06 -11.39
N LEU A 89 13.44 -15.25 -11.69
CA LEU A 89 12.48 -15.55 -12.75
C LEU A 89 13.16 -15.71 -14.11
N ALA A 90 14.02 -14.76 -14.49
CA ALA A 90 14.76 -14.80 -15.75
C ALA A 90 15.64 -16.06 -15.83
N TRP A 91 16.34 -16.41 -14.75
CA TRP A 91 17.16 -17.61 -14.67
C TRP A 91 16.34 -18.92 -14.67
N SER A 92 15.17 -18.94 -14.04
CA SER A 92 14.32 -20.14 -13.93
C SER A 92 13.52 -20.48 -15.19
N ARG A 93 13.28 -19.49 -16.06
CA ARG A 93 12.50 -19.63 -17.29
C ARG A 93 13.06 -20.71 -18.24
N PRO A 94 14.37 -20.75 -18.54
CA PRO A 94 14.94 -21.76 -19.43
C PRO A 94 15.04 -23.17 -18.81
N LEU A 95 14.79 -23.34 -17.50
CA LEU A 95 14.95 -24.64 -16.85
C LEU A 95 13.84 -25.63 -17.29
N PRO A 96 14.18 -26.90 -17.58
CA PRO A 96 13.23 -27.93 -18.01
C PRO A 96 12.42 -28.47 -16.81
N ILE A 97 11.57 -27.61 -16.24
CA ILE A 97 10.73 -27.93 -15.08
C ILE A 97 9.29 -28.14 -15.57
N SER A 98 8.70 -29.27 -15.20
CA SER A 98 7.29 -29.56 -15.51
C SER A 98 6.36 -28.49 -14.95
N THR A 99 5.27 -28.21 -15.66
CA THR A 99 4.24 -27.24 -15.22
C THR A 99 3.68 -27.62 -13.86
N ARG A 100 3.37 -28.90 -13.63
CA ARG A 100 2.92 -29.43 -12.32
C ARG A 100 3.91 -29.12 -11.19
N GLY A 101 5.22 -29.26 -11.45
CA GLY A 101 6.26 -28.92 -10.47
C GLY A 101 6.34 -27.44 -10.15
N LYS A 102 6.11 -26.57 -11.15
CA LYS A 102 6.05 -25.11 -10.95
C LYS A 102 4.84 -24.73 -10.08
N TRP A 103 3.65 -25.24 -10.41
CA TRP A 103 2.44 -25.02 -9.63
C TRP A 103 2.55 -25.52 -8.20
N GLY A 104 3.06 -26.73 -7.99
CA GLY A 104 3.27 -27.28 -6.65
C GLY A 104 4.21 -26.42 -5.80
N ALA A 105 5.27 -25.88 -6.41
CA ALA A 105 6.19 -24.99 -5.71
C ALA A 105 5.57 -23.64 -5.36
N ASP A 106 4.80 -23.03 -6.26
CA ASP A 106 4.10 -21.77 -5.99
C ASP A 106 2.99 -21.95 -4.94
N ALA A 107 2.28 -23.08 -4.96
CA ALA A 107 1.27 -23.42 -3.95
C ALA A 107 1.88 -23.61 -2.56
N ALA A 108 3.03 -24.27 -2.48
CA ALA A 108 3.75 -24.44 -1.22
C ALA A 108 4.29 -23.11 -0.66
N VAL A 109 4.82 -22.24 -1.52
CA VAL A 109 5.26 -20.88 -1.14
C VAL A 109 4.09 -20.02 -0.67
N ALA A 110 2.94 -20.08 -1.35
CA ALA A 110 1.72 -19.42 -0.89
C ALA A 110 1.28 -19.96 0.49
N GLY A 111 1.34 -21.27 0.68
CA GLY A 111 1.03 -21.94 1.96
C GLY A 111 1.92 -21.49 3.12
N MET A 112 3.20 -21.18 2.88
CA MET A 112 4.09 -20.63 3.92
C MET A 112 3.64 -19.27 4.46
N ILE A 113 2.85 -18.52 3.70
CA ILE A 113 2.39 -17.17 4.07
C ILE A 113 0.95 -17.23 4.57
N VAL A 114 0.10 -17.95 3.86
CA VAL A 114 -1.31 -18.11 4.25
C VAL A 114 -1.43 -18.98 5.50
N GLY A 115 -0.52 -19.92 5.76
CA GLY A 115 -0.55 -20.79 6.94
C GLY A 115 -0.56 -20.03 8.28
N PRO A 116 0.42 -19.15 8.57
CA PRO A 116 0.40 -18.31 9.77
C PRO A 116 -0.84 -17.40 9.85
N LEU A 117 -1.31 -16.90 8.71
CA LEU A 117 -2.54 -16.09 8.65
C LEU A 117 -3.76 -16.94 9.04
N SER A 118 -3.90 -18.14 8.49
CA SER A 118 -4.96 -19.09 8.83
C SER A 118 -4.95 -19.45 10.32
N ALA A 119 -3.77 -19.56 10.94
CA ALA A 119 -3.66 -19.73 12.39
C ALA A 119 -4.24 -18.54 13.16
N ALA A 120 -3.97 -17.30 12.72
CA ALA A 120 -4.58 -16.11 13.31
C ALA A 120 -6.11 -16.09 13.13
N TYR A 121 -6.61 -16.50 11.96
CA TYR A 121 -8.06 -16.67 11.72
C TYR A 121 -8.66 -17.76 12.60
N ALA A 122 -7.95 -18.86 12.87
CA ALA A 122 -8.41 -19.91 13.76
C ALA A 122 -8.52 -19.40 15.21
N VAL A 123 -7.53 -18.63 15.69
CA VAL A 123 -7.59 -17.98 17.01
C VAL A 123 -8.77 -17.00 17.09
N SER A 124 -8.93 -16.15 16.08
CA SER A 124 -10.07 -15.23 15.99
C SER A 124 -11.42 -15.97 16.00
N GLY A 125 -11.56 -17.00 15.17
CA GLY A 125 -12.76 -17.84 15.12
C GLY A 125 -13.04 -18.53 16.46
N ALA A 126 -12.00 -19.04 17.13
CA ALA A 126 -12.13 -19.65 18.46
C ALA A 126 -12.63 -18.64 19.51
N ILE A 127 -12.18 -17.38 19.46
CA ILE A 127 -12.68 -16.32 20.35
C ILE A 127 -14.18 -16.11 20.12
N TRP A 128 -14.65 -16.02 18.87
CA TRP A 128 -16.07 -15.82 18.57
C TRP A 128 -16.94 -17.03 18.91
N LEU A 129 -16.43 -18.25 18.66
CA LEU A 129 -17.10 -19.48 19.07
C LEU A 129 -17.13 -19.64 20.59
N TYR A 130 -16.15 -19.13 21.32
CA TYR A 130 -16.17 -19.09 22.78
C TYR A 130 -17.16 -18.06 23.32
N GLN A 131 -17.22 -16.87 22.72
CA GLN A 131 -18.17 -15.81 23.11
C GLN A 131 -19.63 -16.17 22.77
N TRP A 132 -19.83 -17.05 21.78
CA TRP A 132 -21.13 -17.62 21.40
C TRP A 132 -22.30 -16.62 21.29
N PRO A 133 -22.13 -15.53 20.50
CA PRO A 133 -23.13 -14.47 20.39
C PRO A 133 -24.39 -14.94 19.67
N ASP A 134 -25.54 -14.35 20.00
CA ASP A 134 -26.86 -14.82 19.54
C ASP A 134 -27.00 -14.90 18.02
N TRP A 135 -26.37 -13.98 17.28
CA TRP A 135 -26.39 -13.98 15.80
C TRP A 135 -25.61 -15.16 15.19
N LEU A 136 -24.61 -15.70 15.90
CA LEU A 136 -23.75 -16.78 15.40
C LEU A 136 -24.37 -18.16 15.65
N ARG A 137 -25.11 -18.31 16.76
CA ARG A 137 -25.71 -19.60 17.17
C ARG A 137 -26.47 -20.33 16.06
N PRO A 138 -27.39 -19.70 15.31
CA PRO A 138 -28.17 -20.40 14.29
C PRO A 138 -27.36 -20.77 13.04
N VAL A 139 -26.21 -20.11 12.80
CA VAL A 139 -25.44 -20.24 11.55
C VAL A 139 -23.98 -20.66 11.77
N ALA A 140 -23.62 -21.11 12.97
CA ALA A 140 -22.23 -21.34 13.37
C ALA A 140 -21.48 -22.27 12.39
N ALA A 141 -22.10 -23.38 11.98
CA ALA A 141 -21.51 -24.30 11.02
C ALA A 141 -21.25 -23.64 9.65
N GLN A 142 -22.22 -22.87 9.15
CA GLN A 142 -22.10 -22.15 7.87
C GLN A 142 -21.03 -21.05 7.93
N ALA A 143 -20.99 -20.30 9.04
CA ALA A 143 -20.00 -19.27 9.31
C ALA A 143 -18.57 -19.81 9.32
N VAL A 144 -18.35 -20.96 9.97
CA VAL A 144 -17.04 -21.65 9.97
C VAL A 144 -16.68 -22.14 8.57
N MET A 145 -17.63 -22.74 7.84
CA MET A 145 -17.39 -23.23 6.48
C MET A 145 -17.05 -22.09 5.50
N LEU A 146 -17.76 -20.96 5.55
CA LEU A 146 -17.46 -19.77 4.74
C LEU A 146 -16.08 -19.20 5.07
N THR A 147 -15.71 -19.17 6.35
CA THR A 147 -14.37 -18.73 6.76
C THR A 147 -13.29 -19.64 6.19
N ILE A 148 -13.43 -20.97 6.32
CA ILE A 148 -12.50 -21.94 5.73
C ILE A 148 -12.44 -21.80 4.21
N ALA A 149 -13.60 -21.71 3.54
CA ALA A 149 -13.68 -21.55 2.10
C ALA A 149 -12.97 -20.27 1.63
N SER A 150 -13.11 -19.15 2.36
CA SER A 150 -12.44 -17.89 2.03
C SER A 150 -10.91 -18.00 2.14
N LEU A 151 -10.40 -18.74 3.13
CA LEU A 151 -8.96 -18.97 3.32
C LEU A 151 -8.39 -19.91 2.25
N LEU A 152 -9.13 -20.96 1.88
CA LEU A 152 -8.75 -21.83 0.77
C LEU A 152 -8.73 -21.08 -0.57
N LEU A 153 -9.74 -20.23 -0.81
CA LEU A 153 -9.79 -19.39 -1.99
C LEU A 153 -8.66 -18.35 -1.99
N ALA A 154 -8.31 -17.79 -0.83
CA ALA A 154 -7.18 -16.88 -0.68
C ALA A 154 -5.83 -17.56 -0.95
N TRP A 155 -5.67 -18.82 -0.53
CA TRP A 155 -4.50 -19.64 -0.87
C TRP A 155 -4.43 -19.94 -2.37
N LEU A 156 -5.55 -20.27 -3.00
CA LEU A 156 -5.63 -20.51 -4.44
C LEU A 156 -5.32 -19.22 -5.23
N LEU A 157 -5.91 -18.09 -4.84
CA LEU A 157 -5.64 -16.78 -5.44
C LEU A 157 -4.17 -16.38 -5.26
N SER A 158 -3.60 -16.61 -4.08
CA SER A 158 -2.18 -16.39 -3.80
C SER A 158 -1.29 -17.23 -4.73
N THR A 159 -1.62 -18.51 -4.91
CA THR A 159 -0.92 -19.41 -5.84
C THR A 159 -1.01 -18.89 -7.28
N LEU A 160 -2.20 -18.47 -7.71
CA LEU A 160 -2.42 -17.86 -9.02
C LEU A 160 -1.60 -16.59 -9.21
N THR A 161 -1.51 -15.70 -8.21
CA THR A 161 -0.72 -14.46 -8.33
C THR A 161 0.78 -14.76 -8.54
N LEU A 162 1.31 -15.79 -7.89
CA LEU A 162 2.69 -16.23 -8.07
C LEU A 162 2.91 -16.90 -9.44
N ALA A 163 1.96 -17.74 -9.86
CA ALA A 163 2.02 -18.40 -11.17
C ALA A 163 1.90 -17.41 -12.33
N LEU A 164 1.01 -16.41 -12.23
CA LEU A 164 0.83 -15.35 -13.22
C LEU A 164 2.09 -14.49 -13.34
N ARG A 165 2.76 -14.19 -12.23
CA ARG A 165 4.05 -13.48 -12.22
C ARG A 165 5.14 -14.26 -12.96
N ALA A 166 5.10 -15.59 -12.94
CA ALA A 166 6.07 -16.43 -13.64
C ALA A 166 5.86 -16.49 -15.16
N ARG A 167 4.73 -15.99 -15.68
CA ARG A 167 4.47 -15.97 -17.13
C ARG A 167 5.51 -15.09 -17.84
N PRO A 168 6.04 -15.54 -18.98
CA PRO A 168 6.90 -14.70 -19.80
C PRO A 168 6.10 -13.48 -20.28
N PRO A 169 6.70 -12.28 -20.30
CA PRO A 169 6.05 -11.13 -20.92
C PRO A 169 5.73 -11.48 -22.38
N ALA A 170 4.53 -11.12 -22.83
CA ALA A 170 4.18 -11.30 -24.23
C ALA A 170 5.23 -10.58 -25.09
N ALA A 171 5.80 -11.30 -26.07
CA ALA A 171 6.74 -10.71 -27.00
C ALA A 171 6.04 -9.56 -27.72
N HIS A 172 6.42 -8.33 -27.39
CA HIS A 172 5.97 -7.18 -28.15
C HIS A 172 6.62 -7.28 -29.53
N LYS A 173 5.80 -7.51 -30.57
CA LYS A 173 6.28 -7.43 -31.95
C LYS A 173 6.90 -6.03 -32.11
N PRO A 174 8.19 -5.92 -32.48
CA PRO A 174 8.78 -4.63 -32.76
C PRO A 174 7.93 -3.95 -33.84
N SER A 175 7.45 -2.74 -33.56
CA SER A 175 6.69 -1.97 -34.55
C SER A 175 7.55 -1.82 -35.80
N ALA A 176 6.99 -2.17 -36.96
CA ALA A 176 7.64 -2.03 -38.27
C ALA A 176 8.00 -0.57 -38.59
N HIS A 177 7.52 0.40 -37.81
CA HIS A 177 7.75 1.83 -37.99
C HIS A 177 8.68 2.40 -36.91
N ARG A 178 9.76 1.67 -36.59
CA ARG A 178 10.79 2.20 -35.71
C ARG A 178 11.63 3.20 -36.49
N HIS A 179 11.26 4.47 -36.42
CA HIS A 179 12.05 5.55 -37.02
C HIS A 179 13.50 5.52 -36.52
N ALA A 180 14.44 5.80 -37.43
CA ALA A 180 15.86 5.91 -37.12
C ALA A 180 16.06 6.89 -35.94
N PRO A 181 16.95 6.57 -34.98
CA PRO A 181 17.18 7.40 -33.82
C PRO A 181 17.67 8.78 -34.26
N ARG A 182 16.78 9.77 -34.17
CA ARG A 182 17.14 11.19 -34.30
C ARG A 182 17.62 11.71 -32.94
N ALA A 183 18.40 12.79 -32.95
CA ALA A 183 18.80 13.50 -31.74
C ALA A 183 17.56 13.74 -30.85
N TYR A 184 17.65 13.35 -29.58
CA TYR A 184 16.54 13.43 -28.64
C TYR A 184 16.22 14.90 -28.35
N VAL A 185 15.10 15.39 -28.88
CA VAL A 185 14.54 16.71 -28.52
C VAL A 185 13.26 16.47 -27.71
N PRO A 186 13.22 16.82 -26.41
CA PRO A 186 12.02 16.64 -25.60
C PRO A 186 10.88 17.51 -26.14
N ALA A 187 9.84 16.87 -26.68
CA ALA A 187 8.71 17.53 -27.36
C ALA A 187 7.97 18.58 -26.50
N GLY A 188 7.99 18.43 -25.16
CA GLY A 188 7.34 19.36 -24.23
C GLY A 188 8.05 20.71 -24.05
N VAL A 189 9.38 20.74 -24.22
CA VAL A 189 10.19 21.98 -24.09
C VAL A 189 10.03 22.86 -25.33
N ARG A 190 9.68 22.25 -26.48
CA ARG A 190 9.48 22.93 -27.76
C ARG A 190 8.19 23.77 -27.82
N ARG A 191 7.29 23.66 -26.84
CA ARG A 191 5.98 24.37 -26.76
C ARG A 191 5.86 25.31 -25.54
N GLY A 192 6.95 25.99 -25.18
CA GLY A 192 6.88 27.34 -24.60
C GLY A 192 6.15 27.60 -23.27
N GLY A 193 5.85 26.60 -22.43
CA GLY A 193 5.22 26.88 -21.12
C GLY A 193 4.97 25.69 -20.19
N LEU A 194 5.02 24.46 -20.71
CA LEU A 194 4.72 23.25 -19.94
C LEU A 194 5.97 22.53 -19.40
N ALA A 195 7.05 23.28 -19.16
CA ALA A 195 8.32 22.70 -18.71
C ALA A 195 8.18 22.03 -17.32
N LEU A 196 7.57 22.71 -16.36
CA LEU A 196 7.38 22.20 -15.00
C LEU A 196 6.54 20.91 -14.94
N PRO A 197 5.32 20.83 -15.54
CA PRO A 197 4.55 19.58 -15.55
C PRO A 197 5.22 18.47 -16.36
N TYR A 198 5.98 18.82 -17.41
CA TYR A 198 6.81 17.85 -18.13
C TYR A 198 7.91 17.26 -17.22
N TYR A 199 8.66 18.10 -16.51
CA TYR A 199 9.69 17.63 -15.57
C TYR A 199 9.09 16.85 -14.41
N TRP A 200 7.95 17.28 -13.87
CA TRP A 200 7.23 16.51 -12.85
C TRP A 200 6.85 15.14 -13.37
N ARG A 201 6.27 15.09 -14.57
CA ARG A 201 5.89 13.82 -15.21
C ARG A 201 7.10 12.91 -15.43
N GLN A 202 8.25 13.45 -15.85
CA GLN A 202 9.45 12.66 -16.17
C GLN A 202 10.25 12.24 -14.92
N LEU A 203 10.36 13.11 -13.92
CA LEU A 203 11.19 12.89 -12.74
C LEU A 203 10.44 12.20 -11.60
N PHE A 204 9.13 12.42 -11.48
CA PHE A 204 8.31 11.90 -10.39
C PHE A 204 7.32 10.85 -10.90
N TRP A 205 6.42 11.21 -11.82
CA TRP A 205 5.31 10.34 -12.19
C TRP A 205 5.75 9.08 -12.97
N LEU A 206 6.36 9.23 -14.14
CA LEU A 206 6.73 8.12 -15.03
C LEU A 206 7.62 7.06 -14.35
N PRO A 207 8.64 7.43 -13.55
CA PRO A 207 9.45 6.46 -12.84
C PRO A 207 8.67 5.57 -11.86
N PHE A 208 7.58 6.06 -11.28
CA PHE A 208 6.72 5.27 -10.38
C PHE A 208 5.78 4.31 -11.10
N TRP A 209 5.53 4.52 -12.39
CA TRP A 209 4.64 3.68 -13.20
C TRP A 209 5.39 2.73 -14.15
N ARG A 210 6.68 2.95 -14.39
CA ARG A 210 7.52 2.09 -15.24
C ARG A 210 7.97 0.82 -14.49
N ALA A 211 8.21 -0.25 -15.25
CA ALA A 211 8.85 -1.50 -14.79
C ALA A 211 8.14 -2.22 -13.61
N GLU A 212 6.81 -2.33 -13.67
CA GLU A 212 5.96 -2.95 -12.64
C GLU A 212 6.07 -2.30 -11.25
N ASN A 213 6.58 -1.08 -11.14
CA ASN A 213 6.78 -0.45 -9.84
C ASN A 213 5.43 -0.24 -9.13
N VAL A 214 5.27 -0.84 -7.94
CA VAL A 214 4.01 -0.81 -7.18
C VAL A 214 3.82 0.55 -6.51
N VAL A 215 4.89 1.35 -6.45
CA VAL A 215 4.86 2.70 -5.89
C VAL A 215 3.84 3.59 -6.60
N GLY A 216 3.71 3.53 -7.93
CA GLY A 216 2.71 4.33 -8.65
C GLY A 216 1.28 4.01 -8.21
N ILE A 217 0.95 2.72 -8.15
CA ILE A 217 -0.34 2.24 -7.65
C ILE A 217 -0.56 2.66 -6.19
N GLN A 218 0.44 2.47 -5.33
CA GLN A 218 0.36 2.89 -3.92
C GLN A 218 0.12 4.40 -3.79
N GLN A 219 0.85 5.22 -4.53
CA GLN A 219 0.68 6.68 -4.52
C GLN A 219 -0.71 7.09 -5.01
N THR A 220 -1.27 6.42 -6.04
CA THR A 220 -2.66 6.70 -6.44
C THR A 220 -3.69 6.25 -5.44
N LEU A 221 -3.50 5.10 -4.79
CA LEU A 221 -4.42 4.62 -3.77
C LEU A 221 -4.36 5.52 -2.52
N LEU A 222 -3.17 5.97 -2.13
CA LEU A 222 -2.99 6.92 -1.03
C LEU A 222 -3.59 8.28 -1.36
N LEU A 223 -3.40 8.79 -2.58
CA LEU A 223 -3.99 10.06 -3.02
C LEU A 223 -5.52 9.97 -3.10
N GLY A 224 -6.04 8.93 -3.75
CA GLY A 224 -7.48 8.68 -3.84
C GLY A 224 -8.10 8.47 -2.45
N GLY A 225 -7.43 7.71 -1.59
CA GLY A 225 -7.85 7.50 -0.19
C GLY A 225 -7.85 8.79 0.63
N ALA A 226 -6.84 9.66 0.47
CA ALA A 226 -6.78 10.95 1.13
C ALA A 226 -7.91 11.88 0.66
N LEU A 227 -8.11 12.02 -0.65
CA LEU A 227 -9.17 12.85 -1.22
C LEU A 227 -10.57 12.35 -0.84
N ALA A 228 -10.78 11.04 -0.93
CA ALA A 228 -12.04 10.41 -0.54
C ALA A 228 -12.30 10.55 0.97
N SER A 229 -11.28 10.36 1.81
CA SER A 229 -11.43 10.52 3.26
C SER A 229 -11.77 11.97 3.61
N VAL A 230 -11.13 12.96 2.99
CA VAL A 230 -11.50 14.38 3.15
C VAL A 230 -12.93 14.64 2.71
N ALA A 231 -13.34 14.14 1.54
CA ALA A 231 -14.70 14.34 1.03
C ALA A 231 -15.76 13.71 1.95
N VAL A 232 -15.55 12.47 2.41
CA VAL A 232 -16.48 11.77 3.30
C VAL A 232 -16.48 12.39 4.70
N TRP A 233 -15.32 12.81 5.20
CA TRP A 233 -15.21 13.53 6.47
C TRP A 233 -16.04 14.81 6.46
N LEU A 234 -16.05 15.53 5.34
CA LEU A 234 -16.83 16.76 5.18
C LEU A 234 -18.30 16.54 4.80
N TRP A 235 -18.63 15.36 4.25
CA TRP A 235 -20.01 14.93 4.05
C TRP A 235 -20.68 14.57 5.39
N HIS A 236 -19.92 14.09 6.37
CA HIS A 236 -20.41 13.77 7.71
C HIS A 236 -21.57 12.75 7.70
N PRO A 237 -21.36 11.51 7.19
CA PRO A 237 -22.41 10.49 7.21
C PRO A 237 -22.74 10.07 8.66
N PRO A 238 -24.02 9.90 9.03
CA PRO A 238 -24.44 9.67 10.42
C PRO A 238 -24.00 8.31 11.01
N VAL A 239 -23.60 7.36 10.15
CA VAL A 239 -23.29 5.98 10.55
C VAL A 239 -21.87 5.85 11.10
N VAL A 240 -20.96 6.75 10.74
CA VAL A 240 -19.53 6.61 11.04
C VAL A 240 -19.01 7.85 11.76
N PRO A 241 -18.30 7.71 12.89
CA PRO A 241 -17.74 8.85 13.62
C PRO A 241 -16.86 9.71 12.71
N ALA A 242 -17.10 11.03 12.70
CA ALA A 242 -16.34 11.96 11.88
C ALA A 242 -14.83 11.91 12.17
N ALA A 243 -14.45 11.68 13.43
CA ALA A 243 -13.06 11.51 13.85
C ALA A 243 -12.36 10.35 13.12
N LEU A 244 -13.08 9.28 12.74
CA LEU A 244 -12.49 8.18 11.97
C LEU A 244 -12.07 8.64 10.57
N TRP A 245 -12.90 9.44 9.91
CA TRP A 245 -12.59 9.96 8.57
C TRP A 245 -11.50 11.03 8.62
N GLY A 246 -11.47 11.86 9.68
CA GLY A 246 -10.35 12.76 9.97
C GLY A 246 -9.03 12.02 10.19
N ALA A 247 -9.06 10.91 10.95
CA ALA A 247 -7.91 10.04 11.16
C ALA A 247 -7.42 9.41 9.85
N CYS A 248 -8.34 8.89 9.02
CA CYS A 248 -8.04 8.36 7.70
C CYS A 248 -7.43 9.42 6.79
N ALA A 249 -7.99 10.64 6.77
CA ALA A 249 -7.45 11.76 5.99
C ALA A 249 -6.02 12.11 6.43
N ALA A 250 -5.78 12.22 7.74
CA ALA A 250 -4.44 12.47 8.29
C ALA A 250 -3.45 11.35 7.91
N LEU A 251 -3.85 10.09 8.10
CA LEU A 251 -3.05 8.91 7.81
C LEU A 251 -2.68 8.82 6.32
N PHE A 252 -3.66 8.89 5.42
CA PHE A 252 -3.41 8.79 3.99
C PHE A 252 -2.56 9.95 3.49
N THR A 253 -2.80 11.17 3.97
CA THR A 253 -2.03 12.36 3.58
C THR A 253 -0.56 12.26 4.03
N MET A 254 -0.32 11.86 5.27
CA MET A 254 1.06 11.72 5.79
C MET A 254 1.81 10.56 5.12
N LEU A 255 1.14 9.43 4.89
CA LEU A 255 1.74 8.29 4.19
C LEU A 255 2.00 8.59 2.71
N LEU A 256 1.14 9.38 2.05
CA LEU A 256 1.32 9.81 0.67
C LEU A 256 2.67 10.52 0.50
N THR A 257 2.92 11.55 1.31
CA THR A 257 4.16 12.33 1.27
C THR A 257 5.38 11.51 1.70
N ASP A 258 5.28 10.72 2.78
CA ASP A 258 6.39 9.88 3.24
C ASP A 258 6.83 8.85 2.19
N ARG A 259 5.86 8.14 1.59
CA ARG A 259 6.14 7.13 0.56
C ARG A 259 6.64 7.75 -0.73
N GLY A 260 6.13 8.93 -1.09
CA GLY A 260 6.60 9.68 -2.26
C GLY A 260 8.06 10.06 -2.11
N ASP A 261 8.44 10.64 -0.97
CA ASP A 261 9.82 11.03 -0.70
C ASP A 261 10.78 9.83 -0.64
N LYS A 262 10.40 8.72 0.01
CA LYS A 262 11.22 7.49 0.03
C LYS A 262 11.49 6.96 -1.37
N ALA A 263 10.46 6.94 -2.22
CA ALA A 263 10.60 6.42 -3.56
C ALA A 263 11.48 7.33 -4.45
N VAL A 264 11.39 8.66 -4.28
CA VAL A 264 12.32 9.60 -4.92
C VAL A 264 13.75 9.41 -4.39
N ALA A 265 13.94 9.20 -3.09
CA ALA A 265 15.26 8.94 -2.49
C ALA A 265 15.92 7.70 -3.09
N GLU A 266 15.17 6.59 -3.20
CA GLU A 266 15.64 5.36 -3.82
C GLU A 266 16.03 5.56 -5.29
N GLN A 267 15.22 6.31 -6.05
CA GLN A 267 15.53 6.63 -7.44
C GLN A 267 16.80 7.48 -7.58
N ILE A 268 16.94 8.51 -6.75
CA ILE A 268 18.15 9.34 -6.74
C ILE A 268 19.37 8.49 -6.41
N ALA A 269 19.28 7.57 -5.44
CA ALA A 269 20.38 6.68 -5.08
C ALA A 269 20.81 5.78 -6.24
N LEU A 270 19.84 5.23 -7.00
CA LEU A 270 20.12 4.40 -8.18
C LEU A 270 20.70 5.21 -9.34
N LEU A 271 20.27 6.46 -9.52
CA LEU A 271 20.71 7.33 -10.60
C LEU A 271 22.04 8.02 -10.34
N ARG A 272 22.40 8.24 -9.07
CA ARG A 272 23.63 8.93 -8.65
C ARG A 272 24.91 8.40 -9.31
N PRO A 273 25.21 7.08 -9.36
CA PRO A 273 26.43 6.60 -9.98
C PRO A 273 26.47 6.87 -11.49
N VAL A 274 25.32 6.84 -12.18
CA VAL A 274 25.23 7.11 -13.61
C VAL A 274 25.36 8.61 -13.87
N ALA A 275 24.67 9.44 -13.08
CA ALA A 275 24.69 10.89 -13.22
C ALA A 275 26.08 11.49 -12.94
N ALA A 276 26.87 10.88 -12.04
CA ALA A 276 28.24 11.31 -11.75
C ALA A 276 29.18 11.19 -12.96
N GLN A 277 28.86 10.34 -13.94
CA GLN A 277 29.64 10.16 -15.16
C GLN A 277 29.26 11.16 -16.26
N TRP A 278 28.23 11.98 -16.04
CA TRP A 278 27.69 12.91 -17.02
C TRP A 278 28.01 14.35 -16.60
N PRO A 279 28.31 15.27 -17.54
CA PRO A 279 28.59 16.67 -17.26
C PRO A 279 27.29 17.45 -16.97
N LEU A 280 26.48 16.98 -16.02
CA LEU A 280 25.19 17.54 -15.66
C LEU A 280 25.23 18.04 -14.21
N ARG A 281 24.61 19.20 -13.96
CA ARG A 281 24.35 19.70 -12.59
C ARG A 281 23.21 18.91 -11.93
N ALA A 282 23.47 17.66 -11.57
CA ALA A 282 22.49 16.73 -11.03
C ALA A 282 21.83 17.20 -9.72
N ASP A 283 22.52 18.03 -8.93
CA ASP A 283 22.03 18.51 -7.63
C ASP A 283 20.75 19.35 -7.72
N HIS A 284 20.61 20.16 -8.77
CA HIS A 284 19.39 20.94 -8.98
C HIS A 284 18.22 20.03 -9.38
N LEU A 285 18.48 19.04 -10.24
CA LEU A 285 17.48 18.05 -10.64
C LEU A 285 17.01 17.21 -9.45
N TYR A 286 17.93 16.83 -8.56
CA TYR A 286 17.59 16.09 -7.35
C TYR A 286 16.77 16.93 -6.37
N ARG A 287 17.16 18.20 -6.12
CA ARG A 287 16.36 19.10 -5.27
C ARG A 287 14.96 19.32 -5.82
N LEU A 288 14.84 19.48 -7.12
CA LEU A 288 13.57 19.69 -7.80
C LEU A 288 12.70 18.43 -7.74
N ALA A 289 13.28 17.24 -7.98
CA ALA A 289 12.58 15.96 -7.82
C ALA A 289 12.09 15.73 -6.37
N ILE A 290 12.88 16.15 -5.37
CA ILE A 290 12.49 16.10 -3.96
C ILE A 290 11.32 17.06 -3.71
N GLY A 291 11.39 18.30 -4.17
CA GLY A 291 10.29 19.26 -4.01
C GLY A 291 8.97 18.78 -4.63
N PHE A 292 9.06 18.09 -5.76
CA PHE A 292 7.89 17.50 -6.42
C PHE A 292 7.17 16.39 -5.64
N THR A 293 7.79 15.85 -4.59
CA THR A 293 7.13 14.90 -3.66
C THR A 293 6.03 15.56 -2.84
N LEU A 294 6.07 16.88 -2.66
CA LEU A 294 5.05 17.64 -1.93
C LEU A 294 3.78 17.87 -2.74
N LEU A 295 3.86 17.86 -4.08
CA LEU A 295 2.73 18.22 -4.93
C LEU A 295 1.46 17.39 -4.66
N PRO A 296 1.51 16.06 -4.57
CA PRO A 296 0.32 15.26 -4.24
C PRO A 296 -0.30 15.66 -2.89
N GLY A 297 0.53 15.90 -1.86
CA GLY A 297 0.07 16.31 -0.55
C GLY A 297 -0.51 17.73 -0.54
N LEU A 298 0.09 18.66 -1.29
CA LEU A 298 -0.44 20.01 -1.50
C LEU A 298 -1.79 19.99 -2.24
N CYS A 299 -1.98 19.08 -3.19
CA CYS A 299 -3.29 18.90 -3.84
C CYS A 299 -4.37 18.47 -2.84
N VAL A 300 -4.05 17.56 -1.90
CA VAL A 300 -4.99 17.15 -0.84
C VAL A 300 -5.29 18.31 0.09
N LEU A 301 -4.29 19.09 0.51
CA LEU A 301 -4.49 20.27 1.35
C LEU A 301 -5.29 21.35 0.65
N GLY A 302 -5.02 21.60 -0.64
CA GLY A 302 -5.80 22.52 -1.47
C GLY A 302 -7.25 22.07 -1.62
N TRP A 303 -7.47 20.76 -1.82
CA TRP A 303 -8.82 20.18 -1.85
C TRP A 303 -9.55 20.36 -0.52
N PHE A 304 -8.88 20.07 0.60
CA PHE A 304 -9.45 20.31 1.93
C PHE A 304 -9.79 21.79 2.10
N ALA A 305 -8.86 22.70 1.81
CA ALA A 305 -9.05 24.15 1.90
C ALA A 305 -10.24 24.66 1.08
N LEU A 306 -10.37 24.19 -0.17
CA LEU A 306 -11.50 24.53 -1.05
C LEU A 306 -12.85 24.12 -0.46
N LEU A 307 -12.90 22.96 0.19
CA LEU A 307 -14.15 22.45 0.79
C LEU A 307 -14.46 23.04 2.17
N THR A 308 -13.50 23.69 2.82
CA THR A 308 -13.57 24.06 4.25
C THR A 308 -13.58 25.56 4.51
N LEU A 309 -12.85 26.35 3.72
CA LEU A 309 -12.68 27.78 3.99
C LEU A 309 -13.90 28.63 3.58
N GLY A 310 -14.76 28.12 2.68
CA GLY A 310 -15.99 28.79 2.25
C GLY A 310 -17.29 28.16 2.77
N ARG A 311 -17.20 27.18 3.69
CA ARG A 311 -18.36 26.39 4.11
C ARG A 311 -19.02 26.96 5.35
N ALA A 312 -20.29 27.34 5.26
CA ALA A 312 -21.11 27.64 6.43
C ALA A 312 -22.01 26.42 6.74
N ALA A 313 -21.67 25.67 7.79
CA ALA A 313 -22.47 24.55 8.29
C ALA A 313 -22.53 24.61 9.82
N GLU A 314 -23.66 24.21 10.41
CA GLU A 314 -23.80 24.15 11.88
C GLU A 314 -22.87 23.07 12.46
N GLY A 315 -22.27 23.34 13.62
CA GLY A 315 -21.31 22.45 14.28
C GLY A 315 -19.93 22.36 13.62
N TYR A 316 -19.63 23.24 12.65
CA TYR A 316 -18.35 23.25 11.94
C TYR A 316 -17.44 24.39 12.41
N SER A 317 -16.20 24.06 12.79
CA SER A 317 -15.22 25.05 13.28
C SER A 317 -14.16 25.43 12.23
N HIS A 318 -14.25 26.67 11.71
CA HIS A 318 -13.25 27.23 10.78
C HIS A 318 -11.86 27.38 11.40
N ILE A 319 -11.78 27.62 12.71
CA ILE A 319 -10.51 27.76 13.42
C ILE A 319 -9.79 26.42 13.42
N VAL A 320 -10.50 25.33 13.79
CA VAL A 320 -9.95 23.98 13.80
C VAL A 320 -9.52 23.55 12.39
N ALA A 321 -10.32 23.84 11.37
CA ALA A 321 -9.96 23.56 9.97
C ALA A 321 -8.67 24.27 9.54
N THR A 322 -8.50 25.53 9.93
CA THR A 322 -7.30 26.32 9.61
C THR A 322 -6.07 25.80 10.34
N VAL A 323 -6.21 25.48 11.64
CA VAL A 323 -5.13 24.90 12.45
C VAL A 323 -4.71 23.54 11.89
N TRP A 324 -5.67 22.70 11.49
CA TRP A 324 -5.41 21.41 10.86
C TRP A 324 -4.62 21.58 9.56
N LEU A 325 -5.03 22.50 8.69
CA LEU A 325 -4.34 22.82 7.43
C LEU A 325 -2.90 23.29 7.66
N CYS A 326 -2.70 24.24 8.56
CA CYS A 326 -1.38 24.77 8.89
C CYS A 326 -0.46 23.67 9.44
N PHE A 327 -0.96 22.87 10.38
CA PHE A 327 -0.19 21.78 10.97
C PHE A 327 0.14 20.71 9.93
N ALA A 328 -0.82 20.34 9.07
CA ALA A 328 -0.59 19.37 8.01
C ALA A 328 0.43 19.88 6.97
N ALA A 329 0.39 21.16 6.61
CA ALA A 329 1.37 21.77 5.71
C ALA A 329 2.78 21.74 6.31
N VAL A 330 2.92 22.14 7.58
CA VAL A 330 4.20 22.10 8.30
C VAL A 330 4.72 20.67 8.42
N ALA A 331 3.84 19.71 8.75
CA ALA A 331 4.22 18.30 8.86
C ALA A 331 4.71 17.74 7.51
N GLN A 332 4.04 18.05 6.39
CA GLN A 332 4.48 17.63 5.06
C GLN A 332 5.84 18.24 4.69
N LEU A 333 6.04 19.54 4.97
CA LEU A 333 7.33 20.20 4.77
C LEU A 333 8.42 19.55 5.63
N ALA A 334 8.13 19.22 6.89
CA ALA A 334 9.08 18.59 7.80
C ALA A 334 9.50 17.19 7.31
N VAL A 335 8.57 16.38 6.79
CA VAL A 335 8.87 15.06 6.19
C VAL A 335 9.89 15.19 5.04
N VAL A 336 9.75 16.22 4.20
CA VAL A 336 10.58 16.41 3.01
C VAL A 336 11.86 17.20 3.30
N ALA A 337 11.87 18.10 4.27
CA ALA A 337 13.03 18.90 4.64
C ALA A 337 14.00 18.11 5.54
N LEU A 338 13.49 17.34 6.50
CA LEU A 338 14.28 16.62 7.50
C LEU A 338 14.71 15.21 7.04
N ARG A 339 15.17 15.08 5.80
CA ARG A 339 15.50 13.77 5.19
C ARG A 339 16.68 13.05 5.85
N ARG A 340 17.52 13.80 6.56
CA ARG A 340 18.70 13.27 7.29
C ARG A 340 18.33 12.66 8.64
N LEU A 341 17.06 12.70 9.03
CA LEU A 341 16.60 12.00 10.23
C LEU A 341 16.89 10.50 10.12
N SER A 342 17.20 9.90 11.26
CA SER A 342 17.27 8.45 11.36
C SER A 342 15.92 7.82 10.98
N VAL A 343 15.93 6.55 10.56
CA VAL A 343 14.70 5.81 10.23
C VAL A 343 13.68 5.90 11.38
N ARG A 344 14.16 5.80 12.63
CA ARG A 344 13.35 5.95 13.85
C ARG A 344 12.77 7.35 14.01
N GLY A 345 13.60 8.39 13.86
CA GLY A 345 13.14 9.78 13.96
C GLY A 345 12.07 10.12 12.91
N ARG A 346 12.21 9.59 11.70
CA ARG A 346 11.22 9.76 10.63
C ARG A 346 9.90 9.06 10.92
N VAL A 347 9.95 7.82 11.43
CA VAL A 347 8.73 7.09 11.84
C VAL A 347 8.03 7.82 12.97
N GLY A 348 8.77 8.30 13.98
CA GLY A 348 8.22 9.11 15.07
C GLY A 348 7.56 10.39 14.57
N LEU A 349 8.17 11.10 13.62
CA LEU A 349 7.61 12.30 13.01
C LEU A 349 6.31 12.03 12.27
N VAL A 350 6.26 10.97 11.44
CA VAL A 350 5.05 10.61 10.69
C VAL A 350 3.93 10.17 11.63
N LEU A 351 4.21 9.29 12.60
CA LEU A 351 3.21 8.81 13.55
C LEU A 351 2.71 9.94 14.46
N GLY A 352 3.62 10.77 15.00
CA GLY A 352 3.28 11.91 15.83
C GLY A 352 2.39 12.91 15.08
N ALA A 353 2.72 13.22 13.83
CA ALA A 353 1.89 14.08 13.00
C ALA A 353 0.50 13.47 12.73
N ILE A 354 0.40 12.15 12.47
CA ILE A 354 -0.90 11.48 12.32
C ILE A 354 -1.74 11.61 13.58
N VAL A 355 -1.15 11.37 14.77
CA VAL A 355 -1.85 11.46 16.05
C VAL A 355 -2.34 12.90 16.30
N ILE A 356 -1.47 13.89 16.13
CA ILE A 356 -1.83 15.30 16.36
C ILE A 356 -2.90 15.75 15.37
N LEU A 357 -2.76 15.43 14.08
CA LEU A 357 -3.77 15.77 13.07
C LEU A 357 -5.10 15.06 13.31
N THR A 358 -5.07 13.85 13.86
CA THR A 358 -6.29 13.13 14.24
C THR A 358 -6.98 13.81 15.43
N ALA A 359 -6.22 14.20 16.45
CA ALA A 359 -6.74 14.90 17.63
C ALA A 359 -7.29 16.29 17.28
N ILE A 360 -6.63 17.04 16.40
CA ILE A 360 -7.17 18.31 15.90
C ILE A 360 -8.42 18.04 15.06
N GLY A 361 -8.39 17.01 14.20
CA GLY A 361 -9.50 16.67 13.31
C GLY A 361 -10.76 16.16 14.04
N SER A 362 -10.64 15.54 15.21
CA SER A 362 -11.83 15.13 15.96
C SER A 362 -12.69 16.32 16.41
N GLU A 363 -12.08 17.50 16.59
CA GLU A 363 -12.74 18.73 17.02
C GLU A 363 -13.39 19.52 15.87
N LEU A 364 -13.33 19.01 14.63
CA LEU A 364 -13.83 19.75 13.46
C LEU A 364 -15.35 19.90 13.46
N TRP A 365 -16.05 18.87 13.96
CA TRP A 365 -17.50 18.72 13.95
C TRP A 365 -18.06 18.67 15.39
N ASN A 366 -17.79 19.71 16.18
CA ASN A 366 -18.16 19.81 17.60
C ASN A 366 -19.09 20.98 17.90
#